data_AF-A0A497DVU4-F1
#
_entry.id   AF-A0A497DVU4-F1
#
_cell.length_a   1.000
_cell.length_b   1.000
_cell.length_c   1.000
_cell.angle_alpha   90.00
_cell.angle_beta   90.00
_cell.angle_gamma   90.00
#
_symmetry.space_group_name_H-M   'P 1'
#
loop_
_entity.id
_entity.type
_entity.pdbx_description
1 polymer ?
#
loop_
_entity_poly.entity_id
_entity_poly.type
_entity_poly.pdbx_seq_one_letter_code
_entity_poly.pdbx_strand_id
1 'polypeptide(L)'
;MALEEAGDLIIPIKEGIFSAERIVAENGEVASGKRPGRLSPEEITFFKTIGVAAQDIVLVSQILKMALEKGAGREFDFYRG
;
A
#
# COMPACT_ATOMS: atom_id res chain seq x y z
N MET A 1 -1.87 -7.09 -9.09
CA MET A 1 -2.34 -6.79 -7.71
C MET A 1 -3.71 -6.14 -7.71
N ALA A 2 -3.87 -4.81 -7.74
CA ALA A 2 -5.22 -4.21 -7.57
C ALA A 2 -6.19 -4.60 -8.70
N LEU A 3 -5.76 -4.58 -9.96
CA LEU A 3 -6.58 -5.02 -11.11
C LEU A 3 -6.85 -6.54 -11.15
N GLU A 4 -6.27 -7.31 -10.24
CA GLU A 4 -6.40 -8.78 -10.17
C GLU A 4 -7.17 -9.24 -8.93
N GLU A 5 -7.11 -8.46 -7.83
CA GLU A 5 -7.69 -8.84 -6.54
C GLU A 5 -8.76 -7.88 -6.00
N ALA A 6 -8.80 -6.63 -6.47
CA ALA A 6 -9.81 -5.65 -6.02
C ALA A 6 -11.13 -5.83 -6.77
N GLY A 7 -12.05 -6.60 -6.20
CA GLY A 7 -13.36 -6.87 -6.81
C GLY A 7 -14.15 -5.60 -7.18
N ASP A 8 -14.02 -4.54 -6.40
CA ASP A 8 -14.61 -3.22 -6.62
C ASP A 8 -14.01 -2.43 -7.79
N LEU A 9 -12.87 -2.87 -8.34
CA LEU A 9 -12.36 -2.41 -9.64
C LEU A 9 -12.63 -3.43 -10.74
N ILE A 10 -12.43 -4.72 -10.47
CA ILE A 10 -12.53 -5.79 -11.46
C ILE A 10 -13.94 -5.92 -12.03
N ILE A 11 -14.97 -5.89 -11.17
CA ILE A 11 -16.37 -6.04 -11.59
C ILE A 11 -16.78 -4.89 -12.51
N PRO A 12 -16.68 -3.60 -12.12
CA PRO A 12 -17.09 -2.51 -13.01
C PRO A 12 -16.22 -2.41 -14.28
N ILE A 13 -14.96 -2.85 -14.27
CA ILE A 13 -14.15 -2.95 -15.50
C ILE A 13 -14.70 -4.02 -16.44
N LYS A 14 -15.00 -5.22 -15.93
CA LYS A 14 -15.58 -6.30 -16.73
C LYS A 14 -16.96 -5.96 -17.28
N GLU A 15 -17.74 -5.19 -16.53
CA GLU A 15 -19.07 -4.70 -16.95
C GLU A 15 -19.00 -3.48 -17.89
N GLY A 16 -17.80 -2.94 -18.16
CA GLY A 16 -17.62 -1.77 -19.03
C GLY A 16 -18.06 -0.43 -18.40
N ILE A 17 -18.34 -0.41 -17.10
CA ILE A 17 -18.72 0.78 -16.32
C ILE A 17 -17.49 1.63 -15.99
N PHE A 18 -16.35 0.99 -15.81
CA PHE A 18 -15.06 1.64 -15.54
C PHE A 18 -13.99 1.12 -16.51
N SER A 19 -12.93 1.90 -16.72
CA SER A 19 -11.80 1.51 -17.57
C SER A 19 -10.50 1.68 -16.79
N ALA A 20 -9.60 0.71 -16.91
CA ALA A 20 -8.32 0.72 -16.20
C ALA A 20 -7.45 1.93 -16.61
N GLU A 21 -7.64 2.44 -17.82
CA GLU A 21 -6.98 3.62 -18.35
C GLU A 21 -7.36 4.91 -17.59
N ARG A 22 -8.44 4.89 -16.80
CA ARG A 22 -8.81 6.01 -15.92
C ARG A 22 -8.01 6.05 -14.61
N ILE A 23 -7.19 5.03 -14.32
CA ILE A 23 -6.27 5.04 -13.17
C ILE A 23 -5.12 5.98 -13.50
N VAL A 24 -5.03 7.10 -12.76
CA VAL A 24 -4.12 8.20 -13.09
C VAL A 24 -2.67 7.99 -12.62
N ALA A 25 -2.46 7.20 -11.57
CA ALA A 25 -1.15 6.91 -11.01
C ALA A 25 -1.19 5.74 -10.02
N GLU A 26 -0.06 5.06 -9.85
CA GLU A 26 0.20 4.20 -8.70
C GLU A 26 0.68 5.03 -7.50
N ASN A 27 0.38 4.59 -6.26
CA ASN A 27 0.72 5.37 -5.06
C ASN A 27 2.24 5.63 -4.94
N GLY A 28 3.08 4.68 -5.36
CA GLY A 28 4.53 4.84 -5.38
C GLY A 28 5.02 5.90 -6.37
N GLU A 29 4.32 6.10 -7.50
CA GLU A 29 4.65 7.15 -8.47
C GLU A 29 4.31 8.53 -7.92
N VAL A 30 3.21 8.65 -7.18
CA VAL A 30 2.85 9.90 -6.50
C VAL A 30 3.83 10.20 -5.37
N ALA A 31 4.11 9.22 -4.52
CA ALA A 31 5.04 9.38 -3.39
C ALA A 31 6.47 9.72 -3.81
N SER A 32 6.92 9.24 -4.98
CA SER A 32 8.24 9.56 -5.54
C SER A 32 8.28 10.85 -6.36
N GLY A 33 7.14 11.53 -6.56
CA GLY A 33 7.03 12.72 -7.41
C GLY A 33 7.07 12.44 -8.92
N LYS A 34 7.08 11.17 -9.35
CA LYS A 34 7.03 10.78 -10.76
C LYS A 34 5.69 11.13 -11.42
N ARG A 35 4.60 11.11 -10.64
CA ARG A 35 3.27 11.55 -11.06
C ARG A 35 2.74 12.58 -10.05
N PRO A 36 1.94 13.56 -10.49
CA PRO A 36 1.28 14.45 -9.54
C PRO A 36 0.22 13.69 -8.74
N GLY A 37 -0.01 14.14 -7.50
CA GLY A 37 -1.17 13.75 -6.72
C GLY A 37 -2.40 14.57 -7.11
N ARG A 38 -3.15 15.03 -6.12
CA ARG A 38 -4.25 15.99 -6.28
C ARG A 38 -3.74 17.31 -6.88
N LEU A 39 -4.46 17.83 -7.87
CA LEU A 39 -4.11 19.06 -8.60
C LEU A 39 -4.93 20.28 -8.17
N SER A 40 -6.12 20.08 -7.62
CA SER A 40 -6.98 21.17 -7.15
C SER A 40 -7.83 20.76 -5.92
N PRO A 41 -8.29 21.73 -5.11
CA PRO A 41 -9.17 21.44 -3.98
C PRO A 41 -10.57 20.95 -4.39
N GLU A 42 -11.01 21.23 -5.61
CA GLU A 42 -12.32 20.81 -6.14
C GLU A 42 -12.36 19.35 -6.61
N GLU A 43 -11.20 18.73 -6.86
CA GLU A 43 -11.13 17.32 -7.26
C GLU A 43 -11.65 16.38 -6.18
N ILE A 44 -12.27 15.28 -6.57
CA ILE A 44 -12.49 14.13 -5.69
C ILE A 44 -11.47 13.07 -6.07
N THR A 45 -10.59 12.72 -5.13
CA THR A 45 -9.54 11.71 -5.34
C THR A 45 -9.94 10.44 -4.61
N PHE A 46 -9.92 9.32 -5.33
CA PHE A 46 -10.14 7.99 -4.76
C PHE A 46 -8.81 7.23 -4.74
N PHE A 47 -8.43 6.74 -3.57
CA PHE A 47 -7.29 5.84 -3.42
C PHE A 47 -7.81 4.44 -3.10
N LYS A 48 -7.36 3.45 -3.88
CA LYS A 48 -7.67 2.04 -3.67
C LYS A 48 -6.39 1.25 -3.40
N THR A 49 -6.46 0.36 -2.41
CA THR A 49 -5.38 -0.57 -2.08
C THR A 49 -5.96 -1.93 -1.65
N ILE A 50 -5.13 -2.96 -1.78
CA ILE A 50 -5.33 -4.31 -1.23
C ILE A 50 -4.24 -4.67 -0.21
N GLY A 51 -3.34 -3.73 0.12
CA GLY A 51 -2.12 -3.98 0.88
C GLY A 51 -0.95 -4.40 -0.01
N VAL A 52 0.28 -4.13 0.45
CA VAL A 52 1.52 -4.58 -0.21
C VAL A 52 2.47 -5.12 0.85
N ALA A 53 2.78 -6.41 0.80
CA ALA A 53 3.61 -7.09 1.80
C ALA A 53 4.96 -6.41 2.06
N ALA A 54 5.57 -5.80 1.03
CA ALA A 54 6.82 -5.05 1.18
C ALA A 54 6.69 -3.87 2.16
N GLN A 55 5.52 -3.22 2.22
CA GLN A 55 5.26 -2.12 3.17
C GLN A 55 5.25 -2.64 4.62
N ASP A 56 4.66 -3.82 4.85
CA ASP A 56 4.63 -4.46 6.17
C ASP A 56 6.05 -4.80 6.65
N ILE A 57 6.88 -5.38 5.77
CA ILE A 57 8.27 -5.73 6.10
C ILE A 57 9.10 -4.49 6.44
N VAL A 58 8.97 -3.41 5.68
CA VAL A 58 9.67 -2.15 5.97
C VAL A 58 9.21 -1.58 7.31
N LEU A 59 7.90 -1.58 7.58
CA LEU A 59 7.35 -1.11 8.85
C LEU A 59 7.89 -1.94 10.02
N VAL A 60 7.83 -3.26 9.94
CA VAL A 60 8.31 -4.17 10.99
C VAL A 60 9.80 -3.98 11.24
N SER A 61 10.60 -3.81 10.18
CA SER A 61 12.05 -3.54 10.31
C SER A 61 12.33 -2.26 11.12
N GLN A 62 11.59 -1.17 10.87
CA GLN A 62 11.72 0.07 11.63
C GLN A 62 11.25 -0.09 13.08
N ILE A 63 10.12 -0.75 13.31
CA ILE A 63 9.60 -1.01 14.66
C ILE A 63 10.59 -1.85 15.45
N LEU A 64 11.12 -2.92 14.87
CA LEU A 64 12.08 -3.80 15.51
C LEU A 64 13.35 -3.04 15.91
N LYS A 65 13.89 -2.21 15.00
CA LYS A 65 15.04 -1.36 15.31
C LYS A 65 14.77 -0.45 16.51
N MET A 66 13.64 0.25 16.52
CA MET A 66 13.25 1.13 17.63
C MET A 66 13.04 0.37 18.95
N ALA A 67 12.48 -0.84 18.88
CA ALA A 67 12.26 -1.68 20.06
C ALA A 67 13.59 -2.09 20.68
N LEU A 68 14.56 -2.53 19.86
CA LEU A 68 15.91 -2.88 20.32
C LEU A 68 16.63 -1.68 20.95
N GLU A 69 16.57 -0.50 20.33
CA GLU A 69 17.17 0.74 20.87
C GLU A 69 16.57 1.16 22.22
N LYS A 70 15.31 0.84 22.47
CA LYS A 70 14.58 1.18 23.71
C LYS A 70 14.56 0.06 24.75
N GLY A 71 15.18 -1.08 24.46
CA GLY A 71 15.11 -2.27 25.32
C GLY A 71 13.67 -2.80 25.49
N ALA A 72 12.81 -2.60 24.49
CA ALA A 72 11.43 -3.03 24.49
C ALA A 72 11.27 -4.39 23.78
N GLY A 73 10.40 -5.25 24.31
CA GLY A 73 10.11 -6.57 23.75
C GLY A 73 10.68 -7.72 24.60
N ARG A 74 10.60 -8.94 24.07
CA ARG A 74 11.10 -10.16 24.71
C ARG A 74 11.70 -11.07 23.65
N GLU A 75 12.91 -11.55 23.91
CA GLU A 75 13.54 -12.57 23.09
C GLU A 75 12.99 -13.97 23.45
N PHE A 76 12.78 -14.76 22.42
CA PHE A 76 12.38 -16.16 22.54
C PHE A 76 13.39 -17.01 21.77
N ASP A 77 13.99 -17.98 22.45
CA ASP A 77 14.81 -19.01 21.81
C ASP A 77 13.89 -20.16 21.40
N PHE A 78 13.79 -20.40 20.09
CA PHE A 78 12.96 -21.46 19.53
C PHE A 78 13.67 -22.82 19.45
N TYR A 79 14.94 -22.90 19.82
CA TYR A 79 15.79 -24.09 19.68
C TYR A 79 16.25 -24.68 21.01
N ARG A 80 15.95 -24.03 22.14
CA ARG A 80 16.15 -24.60 23.48
C ARG A 80 14.84 -25.18 24.02
N GLY A 81 14.62 -26.44 23.70
CA GLY A 81 13.78 -27.38 24.44
C GLY A 81 14.66 -28.49 24.99
#